data_AF-A0A9E2M2B6-F1
#
_entry.id   AF-A0A9E2M2B6-F1
#
_cell.length_a   1.000
_cell.length_b   1.000
_cell.length_c   1.000
_cell.angle_alpha   90.00
_cell.angle_beta   90.00
_cell.angle_gamma   90.00
#
_symmetry.space_group_name_H-M   'P 1'
#
loop_
_entity.id
_entity.type
_entity.pdbx_description
1 polymer ?
#
loop_
_entity_poly.entity_id
_entity_poly.type
_entity_poly.pdbx_seq_one_letter_code
_entity_poly.pdbx_strand_id
1 'polypeptide(L)'
;MHPILLYDYDFYRDGILQQLSDDGKIAWLKLRIQMIFMEPMSSLFDRGSQSFKELNTSRNGYPRTGTLLTVSLLMNGIEALGSFFTKKGSKKKLNFFTFINRYMSTWNIKVRSPRHQNKQLLLSEILWYNYRNELAHSFAIDGAGIDRINGTHKYKVDGYTIQIDVWKFFVDFQHAVNQIFIDVCDKPDVRELFLARFKMIYKC
;
A
#
# COMPACT_ATOMS: atom_id res chain seq x y z
N MET A 1 -31.79 0.50 -1.40
CA MET A 1 -31.32 1.17 -0.16
C MET A 1 -30.15 2.05 -0.54
N HIS A 2 -30.29 3.38 -0.40
CA HIS A 2 -29.14 4.27 -0.49
C HIS A 2 -28.21 4.02 0.71
N PRO A 3 -26.89 3.87 0.52
CA PRO A 3 -25.98 3.75 1.65
C PRO A 3 -25.94 5.12 2.34
N ILE A 4 -26.43 5.16 3.58
CA ILE A 4 -26.28 6.35 4.43
C ILE A 4 -24.78 6.53 4.67
N LEU A 5 -24.23 7.63 4.17
CA LEU A 5 -22.88 8.10 4.46
C LEU A 5 -22.82 8.62 5.90
N LEU A 6 -22.95 7.73 6.88
CA LEU A 6 -22.53 8.05 8.25
C LEU A 6 -21.00 8.18 8.24
N TYR A 7 -20.48 9.17 8.96
CA TYR A 7 -19.03 9.31 9.15
C TYR A 7 -18.51 8.10 9.94
N ASP A 8 -17.25 7.72 9.74
CA ASP A 8 -16.64 6.58 10.44
C ASP A 8 -16.73 6.69 11.96
N TYR A 9 -16.74 7.93 12.46
CA TYR A 9 -16.95 8.24 13.86
C TYR A 9 -18.34 7.83 14.37
N ASP A 10 -19.41 8.06 13.59
CA ASP A 10 -20.77 7.72 13.98
C ASP A 10 -20.99 6.20 13.95
N PHE A 11 -20.42 5.50 12.95
CA PHE A 11 -20.42 4.03 12.90
C PHE A 11 -19.74 3.40 14.12
N TYR A 12 -18.66 4.02 14.60
CA TYR A 12 -17.93 3.56 15.78
C TYR A 12 -18.65 3.91 17.08
N ARG A 13 -19.11 5.16 17.23
CA ARG A 13 -19.82 5.65 18.43
C ARG A 13 -21.12 4.87 18.66
N ASP A 14 -21.88 4.62 17.61
CA ASP A 14 -23.23 4.07 17.72
C ASP A 14 -23.24 2.53 17.65
N GLY A 15 -22.06 1.88 17.71
CA GLY A 15 -21.92 0.43 17.71
C GLY A 15 -22.40 -0.25 16.43
N ILE A 16 -22.62 0.49 15.35
CA ILE A 16 -23.22 -0.03 14.11
C ILE A 16 -22.34 -1.11 13.48
N LEU A 17 -21.01 -1.01 13.60
CA LEU A 17 -20.08 -2.03 13.08
C LEU A 17 -20.25 -3.39 13.76
N GLN A 18 -20.71 -3.44 15.01
CA GLN A 18 -20.99 -4.68 15.75
C GLN A 18 -22.21 -5.41 15.19
N GLN A 19 -23.19 -4.64 14.70
CA GLN A 19 -24.46 -5.14 14.20
C GLN A 19 -24.36 -5.68 12.77
N LEU A 20 -23.28 -5.36 12.05
CA LEU A 20 -23.07 -5.86 10.69
C LEU A 20 -22.85 -7.38 10.71
N SER A 21 -23.44 -8.08 9.75
CA SER A 21 -23.03 -9.44 9.42
C SER A 21 -21.54 -9.48 9.05
N ASP A 22 -20.92 -10.65 9.08
CA ASP A 22 -19.51 -10.75 8.70
C ASP A 22 -19.28 -10.31 7.23
N ASP A 23 -20.22 -10.57 6.32
CA ASP A 23 -20.20 -9.99 4.97
C ASP A 23 -20.35 -8.47 4.95
N GLY A 24 -21.21 -7.93 5.82
CA GLY A 24 -21.37 -6.49 6.00
C GLY A 24 -20.07 -5.82 6.47
N LYS A 25 -19.32 -6.44 7.39
CA LYS A 25 -18.01 -5.96 7.86
C LYS A 25 -16.98 -5.93 6.72
N ILE A 26 -16.95 -6.98 5.90
CA ILE A 26 -16.05 -7.07 4.73
C ILE A 26 -16.40 -5.99 3.71
N ALA A 27 -17.69 -5.87 3.35
CA ALA A 27 -18.16 -4.87 2.40
C ALA A 27 -17.90 -3.44 2.88
N TRP A 28 -18.13 -3.18 4.18
CA TRP A 28 -17.85 -1.89 4.79
C TRP A 28 -16.37 -1.52 4.69
N LEU A 29 -15.46 -2.43 5.08
CA LEU A 29 -14.02 -2.12 5.01
C LEU A 29 -13.54 -1.94 3.57
N LYS A 30 -14.03 -2.75 2.64
CA LYS A 30 -13.74 -2.60 1.21
C LYS A 30 -14.13 -1.22 0.71
N LEU A 31 -15.36 -0.78 1.03
CA LEU A 31 -15.84 0.54 0.63
C LEU A 31 -15.00 1.66 1.24
N ARG A 32 -14.63 1.55 2.52
CA ARG A 32 -13.80 2.58 3.18
C ARG A 32 -12.39 2.66 2.63
N ILE A 33 -11.73 1.53 2.37
CA ILE A 33 -10.43 1.53 1.71
C ILE A 33 -10.54 2.16 0.32
N GLN A 34 -11.61 1.86 -0.41
CA GLN A 34 -11.82 2.45 -1.73
C GLN A 34 -11.95 3.98 -1.65
N MET A 35 -12.85 4.48 -0.80
CA MET A 35 -13.15 5.92 -0.68
C MET A 35 -12.01 6.74 -0.08
N ILE A 36 -11.38 6.25 1.00
CA ILE A 36 -10.44 7.05 1.80
C ILE A 36 -9.01 6.90 1.29
N PHE A 37 -8.70 5.78 0.63
CA PHE A 37 -7.34 5.47 0.22
C PHE A 37 -7.22 5.31 -1.30
N MET A 38 -7.92 4.38 -1.92
CA MET A 38 -7.69 4.03 -3.33
C MET A 38 -8.09 5.12 -4.31
N GLU A 39 -9.25 5.76 -4.12
CA GLU A 39 -9.72 6.83 -5.00
C GLU A 39 -8.85 8.08 -4.93
N PRO A 40 -8.54 8.64 -3.74
CA PRO A 40 -7.59 9.73 -3.62
C PRO A 40 -6.24 9.39 -4.26
N MET A 41 -5.69 8.20 -3.99
CA MET A 41 -4.40 7.78 -4.56
C MET A 41 -4.46 7.65 -6.08
N SER A 42 -5.54 7.13 -6.65
CA SER A 42 -5.73 7.05 -8.11
C SER A 42 -5.68 8.43 -8.74
N SER A 43 -6.30 9.43 -8.11
CA SER A 43 -6.26 10.82 -8.60
C SER A 43 -4.82 11.37 -8.63
N LEU A 44 -3.94 10.98 -7.70
CA LEU A 44 -2.54 11.44 -7.66
C LEU A 44 -1.70 10.92 -8.84
N PHE A 45 -2.16 9.85 -9.50
CA PHE A 45 -1.47 9.23 -10.63
C PHE A 45 -2.17 9.43 -11.98
N ASP A 46 -3.44 9.79 -12.01
CA ASP A 46 -4.15 10.15 -13.23
C ASP A 46 -3.67 11.49 -13.79
N ARG A 47 -3.02 11.46 -14.96
CA ARG A 47 -2.49 12.66 -15.64
C ARG A 47 -3.56 13.69 -15.98
N GLY A 48 -4.81 13.25 -16.15
CA GLY A 48 -5.95 14.11 -16.43
C GLY A 48 -6.39 14.91 -15.20
N SER A 49 -6.12 14.40 -14.00
CA SER A 49 -6.66 14.94 -12.75
C SER A 49 -6.01 16.27 -12.36
N GLN A 50 -6.79 17.09 -11.65
CA GLN A 50 -6.31 18.35 -11.08
C GLN A 50 -5.23 18.09 -10.02
N SER A 51 -5.43 17.10 -9.13
CA SER A 51 -4.47 16.72 -8.09
C SER A 51 -3.11 16.34 -8.66
N PHE A 52 -3.09 15.57 -9.76
CA PHE A 52 -1.86 15.21 -10.44
C PHE A 52 -1.15 16.44 -10.98
N LYS A 53 -1.87 17.33 -11.66
CA LYS A 53 -1.30 18.57 -12.22
C LYS A 53 -0.70 19.41 -11.10
N GLU A 54 -1.44 19.67 -10.03
CA GLU A 54 -0.96 20.48 -8.90
C GLU A 54 0.29 19.91 -8.21
N LEU A 55 0.40 18.58 -8.13
CA LEU A 55 1.51 17.91 -7.45
C LEU A 55 2.67 17.54 -8.38
N ASN A 56 2.51 17.57 -9.70
CA ASN A 56 3.56 17.14 -10.64
C ASN A 56 3.95 18.18 -11.70
N THR A 57 3.15 19.24 -11.91
CA THR A 57 3.57 20.40 -12.71
C THR A 57 4.07 21.49 -11.77
N SER A 58 5.35 21.83 -11.87
CA SER A 58 5.89 22.99 -11.16
C SER A 58 5.89 24.21 -12.09
N ARG A 59 5.60 25.38 -11.53
CA ARG A 59 5.79 26.66 -12.24
C ARG A 59 7.27 27.03 -12.42
N ASN A 60 8.20 26.37 -11.71
CA ASN A 60 9.61 26.76 -11.60
C ASN A 60 10.62 25.61 -11.90
N GLY A 61 10.21 24.54 -12.60
CA GLY A 61 11.12 23.48 -13.05
C GLY A 61 11.57 22.43 -12.01
N TYR A 62 11.25 22.56 -10.72
CA TYR A 62 11.57 21.54 -9.71
C TYR A 62 10.44 20.50 -9.56
N PRO A 63 10.73 19.18 -9.58
CA PRO A 63 9.73 18.15 -9.28
C PRO A 63 9.28 18.27 -7.82
N ARG A 64 7.97 18.37 -7.57
CA ARG A 64 7.44 18.43 -6.21
C ARG A 64 7.51 17.05 -5.54
N THR A 65 7.64 17.05 -4.22
CA THR A 65 7.72 15.89 -3.30
C THR A 65 6.50 14.96 -3.30
N GLY A 66 5.55 15.14 -4.23
CA GLY A 66 4.31 14.36 -4.30
C GLY A 66 4.58 12.87 -4.40
N THR A 67 5.55 12.46 -5.23
CA THR A 67 5.88 11.03 -5.39
C THR A 67 6.37 10.38 -4.10
N LEU A 68 7.07 11.14 -3.25
CA LEU A 68 7.56 10.66 -1.97
C LEU A 68 6.42 10.41 -0.97
N LEU A 69 5.51 11.38 -0.83
CA LEU A 69 4.33 11.24 0.05
C LEU A 69 3.48 10.05 -0.39
N THR A 70 3.24 9.93 -1.70
CA THR A 70 2.46 8.84 -2.26
C THR A 70 3.11 7.48 -2.00
N VAL A 71 4.42 7.34 -2.17
CA VAL A 71 5.13 6.09 -1.83
C VAL A 71 5.00 5.77 -0.34
N SER A 72 5.18 6.74 0.55
CA SER A 72 5.05 6.52 2.00
C SER A 72 3.64 6.04 2.38
N LEU A 73 2.60 6.64 1.80
CA LEU A 73 1.22 6.19 1.97
C LEU A 73 1.03 4.74 1.49
N LEU A 74 1.57 4.38 0.33
CA LEU A 74 1.49 2.99 -0.17
C LEU A 74 2.19 2.01 0.77
N MET A 75 3.39 2.34 1.26
CA MET A 75 4.10 1.49 2.20
C MET A 75 3.31 1.30 3.51
N ASN A 76 2.66 2.36 4.01
CA ASN A 76 1.78 2.30 5.18
C ASN A 76 0.54 1.43 4.91
N GLY A 77 -0.06 1.56 3.73
CA GLY A 77 -1.20 0.74 3.31
C GLY A 77 -0.87 -0.75 3.28
N ILE A 78 0.29 -1.11 2.71
CA ILE A 78 0.81 -2.49 2.68
C ILE A 78 0.99 -3.04 4.09
N GLU A 79 1.62 -2.27 4.98
CA GLU A 79 1.81 -2.63 6.39
C GLU A 79 0.46 -2.84 7.10
N ALA A 80 -0.48 -1.90 6.94
CA ALA A 80 -1.77 -1.92 7.60
C ALA A 80 -2.63 -3.10 7.14
N LEU A 81 -2.74 -3.33 5.83
CA LEU A 81 -3.51 -4.43 5.26
C LEU A 81 -2.86 -5.78 5.55
N GLY A 82 -1.53 -5.86 5.56
CA GLY A 82 -0.81 -7.06 5.98
C GLY A 82 -1.10 -7.49 7.42
N SER A 83 -1.52 -6.56 8.28
CA SER A 83 -1.87 -6.86 9.66
C SER A 83 -3.12 -7.73 9.82
N PHE A 84 -3.99 -7.79 8.80
CA PHE A 84 -5.16 -8.69 8.73
C PHE A 84 -4.79 -10.16 8.54
N PHE A 85 -3.55 -10.44 8.13
CA PHE A 85 -3.10 -11.80 7.80
C PHE A 85 -1.93 -12.27 8.68
N THR A 86 -1.73 -11.61 9.81
CA THR A 86 -0.69 -11.92 10.80
C THR A 86 -1.27 -11.99 12.21
N LYS A 87 -0.52 -12.63 13.12
CA LYS A 87 -0.95 -12.79 14.52
C LYS A 87 -1.09 -11.42 15.22
N LYS A 88 -1.94 -11.34 16.24
CA LYS A 88 -2.03 -10.18 17.14
C LYS A 88 -0.64 -9.83 17.71
N GLY A 89 -0.31 -8.53 17.75
CA GLY A 89 1.00 -8.06 18.22
C GLY A 89 2.17 -8.31 17.27
N SER A 90 1.92 -8.83 16.06
CA SER A 90 2.97 -8.98 15.04
C SER A 90 3.65 -7.65 14.74
N LYS A 91 4.97 -7.71 14.56
CA LYS A 91 5.80 -6.55 14.24
C LYS A 91 5.40 -5.98 12.86
N LYS A 92 5.44 -4.66 12.73
CA LYS A 92 5.16 -3.93 11.47
C LYS A 92 5.87 -4.54 10.26
N LYS A 93 7.15 -4.89 10.43
CA LYS A 93 7.97 -5.57 9.42
C LYS A 93 7.29 -6.85 8.92
N LEU A 94 6.84 -7.73 9.82
CA LEU A 94 6.18 -8.98 9.45
C LEU A 94 4.91 -8.73 8.64
N ASN A 95 4.07 -7.78 9.08
CA ASN A 95 2.84 -7.43 8.36
C ASN A 95 3.14 -6.99 6.92
N PHE A 96 4.14 -6.12 6.74
CA PHE A 96 4.57 -5.66 5.42
C PHE A 96 4.99 -6.82 4.50
N PHE A 97 5.90 -7.69 4.97
CA PHE A 97 6.36 -8.83 4.16
C PHE A 97 5.25 -9.85 3.91
N THR A 98 4.36 -10.08 4.87
CA THR A 98 3.21 -10.97 4.66
C THR A 98 2.31 -10.47 3.53
N PHE A 99 2.03 -9.17 3.48
CA PHE A 99 1.25 -8.60 2.37
C PHE A 99 1.96 -8.75 1.04
N ILE A 100 3.23 -8.32 0.96
CA ILE A 100 4.01 -8.37 -0.28
C ILE A 100 4.12 -9.81 -0.79
N ASN A 101 4.46 -10.77 0.07
CA ASN A 101 4.61 -12.17 -0.33
C ASN A 101 3.31 -12.77 -0.84
N ARG A 102 2.17 -12.39 -0.25
CA ARG A 102 0.87 -12.98 -0.55
C ARG A 102 0.19 -12.36 -1.76
N TYR A 103 0.23 -11.03 -1.89
CA TYR A 103 -0.58 -10.31 -2.87
C TYR A 103 0.23 -9.48 -3.87
N MET A 104 1.52 -9.25 -3.61
CA MET A 104 2.42 -8.50 -4.51
C MET A 104 3.73 -9.28 -4.75
N SER A 105 3.65 -10.60 -4.94
CA SER A 105 4.83 -11.49 -4.96
C SER A 105 5.87 -11.12 -6.02
N THR A 106 5.47 -10.45 -7.10
CA THR A 106 6.38 -9.90 -8.12
C THR A 106 7.31 -8.80 -7.58
N TRP A 107 7.02 -8.24 -6.41
CA TRP A 107 7.87 -7.31 -5.66
C TRP A 107 8.71 -8.00 -4.58
N ASN A 108 8.60 -9.33 -4.45
CA ASN A 108 9.44 -10.15 -3.57
C ASN A 108 10.50 -10.95 -4.35
N ILE A 109 11.10 -10.32 -5.36
CA ILE A 109 12.12 -10.94 -6.20
C ILE A 109 13.52 -10.51 -5.79
N LYS A 110 14.51 -11.34 -6.12
CA LYS A 110 15.92 -11.00 -5.96
C LYS A 110 16.37 -10.06 -7.07
N VAL A 111 16.99 -8.95 -6.70
CA VAL A 111 17.58 -7.97 -7.60
C VAL A 111 19.06 -7.80 -7.29
N ARG A 112 19.88 -7.49 -8.29
CA ARG A 112 21.31 -7.25 -8.10
C ARG A 112 21.50 -6.01 -7.21
N SER A 113 22.35 -6.13 -6.18
CA SER A 113 22.71 -4.99 -5.35
C SER A 113 23.50 -3.97 -6.18
N PRO A 114 23.08 -2.69 -6.19
CA PRO A 114 23.83 -1.65 -6.91
C PRO A 114 25.20 -1.37 -6.28
N ARG A 115 25.34 -1.59 -4.97
CA ARG A 115 26.57 -1.33 -4.19
C ARG A 115 27.52 -2.53 -4.19
N HIS A 116 27.00 -3.76 -4.29
CA HIS A 116 27.77 -4.98 -4.20
C HIS A 116 27.45 -5.89 -5.37
N GLN A 117 28.29 -5.85 -6.41
CA GLN A 117 28.03 -6.52 -7.69
C GLN A 117 27.71 -8.02 -7.62
N ASN A 118 28.17 -8.71 -6.55
CA ASN A 118 27.97 -10.14 -6.32
C ASN A 118 26.87 -10.46 -5.28
N LYS A 119 26.19 -9.44 -4.74
CA LYS A 119 25.12 -9.61 -3.75
C LYS A 119 23.77 -9.41 -4.42
N GLN A 120 22.81 -10.27 -4.08
CA GLN A 120 21.41 -10.06 -4.40
C GLN A 120 20.65 -9.59 -3.17
N LEU A 121 19.68 -8.71 -3.37
CA LEU A 121 18.78 -8.19 -2.34
C LEU A 121 17.35 -8.52 -2.74
N LEU A 122 16.47 -8.76 -1.77
CA LEU A 122 15.04 -8.83 -2.08
C LEU A 122 14.50 -7.41 -2.28
N LEU A 123 13.73 -7.22 -3.35
CA LEU A 123 13.11 -5.93 -3.63
C LEU A 123 12.17 -5.48 -2.51
N SER A 124 11.52 -6.44 -1.84
CA SER A 124 10.70 -6.21 -0.64
C SER A 124 11.51 -5.71 0.56
N GLU A 125 12.76 -6.14 0.71
CA GLU A 125 13.67 -5.62 1.74
C GLU A 125 14.12 -4.21 1.44
N ILE A 126 14.43 -3.91 0.18
CA ILE A 126 14.75 -2.55 -0.28
C ILE A 126 13.56 -1.63 -0.03
N LEU A 127 12.33 -2.05 -0.36
CA LEU A 127 11.11 -1.30 -0.06
C LEU A 127 10.96 -1.04 1.46
N TRP A 128 11.22 -2.04 2.29
CA TRP A 128 11.11 -1.88 3.74
C TRP A 128 12.18 -0.94 4.33
N TYR A 129 13.45 -1.14 3.99
CA TYR A 129 14.54 -0.41 4.61
C TYR A 129 14.68 0.99 4.01
N ASN A 130 14.68 1.10 2.68
CA ASN A 130 15.04 2.33 1.98
C ASN A 130 13.83 3.20 1.63
N TYR A 131 12.63 2.62 1.49
CA TYR A 131 11.43 3.40 1.18
C TYR A 131 10.51 3.56 2.40
N ARG A 132 10.32 2.53 3.23
CA ARG A 132 9.44 2.66 4.40
C ARG A 132 10.11 3.33 5.61
N ASN A 133 11.38 2.99 5.90
CA ASN A 133 12.08 3.45 7.11
C ASN A 133 13.01 4.65 6.86
N GLU A 134 13.81 4.65 5.80
CA GLU A 134 14.68 5.80 5.49
C GLU A 134 13.86 7.07 5.22
N LEU A 135 12.77 6.98 4.45
CA LEU A 135 11.85 8.11 4.24
C LEU A 135 11.19 8.65 5.53
N ALA A 136 11.15 7.85 6.59
CA ALA A 136 10.58 8.24 7.88
C ALA A 136 11.62 8.77 8.88
N HIS A 137 12.93 8.55 8.64
CA HIS A 137 13.98 8.86 9.61
C HIS A 137 15.06 9.82 9.12
N SER A 138 15.23 10.03 7.81
CA SER A 138 16.03 11.09 7.17
C SER A 138 15.89 10.90 5.65
N PHE A 139 15.58 11.95 4.86
CA PHE A 139 15.26 11.87 3.42
C PHE A 139 16.37 11.28 2.48
N ALA A 140 17.42 10.68 3.01
CA ALA A 140 18.42 9.96 2.23
C ALA A 140 17.88 8.57 1.83
N ILE A 141 17.62 8.37 0.53
CA ILE A 141 17.37 7.03 -0.02
C ILE A 141 18.70 6.47 -0.51
N ASP A 142 19.30 5.60 0.28
CA ASP A 142 20.71 5.26 0.10
C ASP A 142 20.85 4.07 -0.86
N GLY A 143 21.15 4.34 -2.14
CA GLY A 143 21.23 3.31 -3.19
C GLY A 143 19.87 2.87 -3.74
N ALA A 144 18.85 3.71 -3.59
CA ALA A 144 17.55 3.59 -4.21
C ALA A 144 17.02 4.98 -4.62
N GLY A 145 16.06 5.04 -5.54
CA GLY A 145 15.50 6.28 -6.05
C GLY A 145 14.02 6.15 -6.37
N ILE A 146 13.25 7.20 -6.11
CA ILE A 146 11.87 7.28 -6.57
C ILE A 146 11.87 8.09 -7.85
N ASP A 147 11.52 7.47 -8.98
CA ASP A 147 11.34 8.19 -10.24
C ASP A 147 10.08 7.70 -10.96
N ARG A 148 9.43 8.58 -11.72
CA ARG A 148 8.44 8.15 -12.70
C ARG A 148 9.20 7.68 -13.93
N ILE A 149 9.67 6.44 -13.87
CA ILE A 149 10.22 5.76 -15.03
C ILE A 149 9.06 5.60 -16.02
N ASN A 150 8.98 6.47 -17.03
CA ASN A 150 8.07 6.32 -18.18
C ASN A 150 8.52 5.15 -19.08
N GLY A 151 8.65 3.95 -18.51
CA GLY A 151 9.18 2.78 -19.18
C GLY A 151 8.26 1.57 -19.06
N THR A 152 8.66 0.44 -19.64
CA THR A 152 7.96 -0.85 -19.55
C THR A 152 8.24 -1.61 -18.25
N HIS A 153 9.27 -1.23 -17.48
CA HIS A 153 9.76 -1.99 -16.33
C HIS A 153 9.16 -1.52 -14.99
N LYS A 154 8.99 -2.41 -14.01
CA LYS A 154 8.52 -2.09 -12.63
C LYS A 154 9.59 -1.37 -11.80
N TYR A 155 10.85 -1.69 -12.06
CA TYR A 155 12.02 -1.08 -11.45
C TYR A 155 13.17 -1.09 -12.45
N LYS A 156 14.18 -0.26 -12.20
CA LYS A 156 15.44 -0.21 -12.96
C LYS A 156 16.61 -0.16 -11.97
N VAL A 157 17.66 -0.92 -12.24
CA VAL A 157 18.95 -0.70 -11.57
C VAL A 157 19.70 0.34 -12.39
N ASP A 158 20.04 1.48 -11.80
CA ASP A 158 20.71 2.59 -12.45
C ASP A 158 21.93 3.03 -11.63
N GLY A 159 23.12 2.68 -12.11
CA GLY A 159 24.38 2.86 -11.38
C GLY A 159 24.31 2.24 -9.98
N TYR A 160 24.42 3.10 -8.97
CA TYR A 160 24.36 2.71 -7.55
C TYR A 160 22.94 2.77 -6.96
N THR A 161 21.90 2.92 -7.77
CA THR A 161 20.52 3.08 -7.30
C THR A 161 19.55 2.06 -7.90
N ILE A 162 18.51 1.69 -7.15
CA ILE A 162 17.32 1.02 -7.67
C ILE A 162 16.18 2.04 -7.75
N GLN A 163 15.75 2.34 -8.97
CA GLN A 163 14.60 3.19 -9.23
C GLN A 163 13.32 2.37 -9.32
N ILE A 164 12.24 2.84 -8.71
CA ILE A 164 10.93 2.19 -8.75
C ILE A 164 9.93 3.04 -9.53
N ASP A 165 9.22 2.41 -10.47
CA ASP A 165 8.07 3.02 -11.12
C ASP A 165 6.88 2.99 -10.16
N VAL A 166 6.59 4.16 -9.58
CA VAL A 166 5.55 4.31 -8.57
C VAL A 166 4.15 4.10 -9.14
N TRP A 167 3.92 4.36 -10.43
CA TRP A 167 2.63 4.09 -11.05
C TRP A 167 2.38 2.59 -11.13
N LYS A 168 3.35 1.82 -11.65
CA LYS A 168 3.21 0.35 -11.68
C LYS A 168 3.09 -0.23 -10.28
N PHE A 169 3.84 0.31 -9.31
CA PHE A 169 3.74 -0.10 -7.92
C PHE A 169 2.31 0.12 -7.37
N PHE A 170 1.71 1.28 -7.67
CA PHE A 170 0.32 1.56 -7.28
C PHE A 170 -0.70 0.65 -7.99
N VAL A 171 -0.54 0.41 -9.29
CA VAL A 171 -1.42 -0.50 -10.05
C VAL A 171 -1.38 -1.91 -9.45
N ASP A 172 -0.18 -2.44 -9.19
CA ASP A 172 -0.02 -3.74 -8.53
C ASP A 172 -0.63 -3.74 -7.12
N PHE A 173 -0.50 -2.65 -6.36
CA PHE A 173 -1.13 -2.51 -5.06
C PHE A 173 -2.67 -2.48 -5.17
N GLN A 174 -3.24 -1.81 -6.16
CA GLN A 174 -4.69 -1.81 -6.41
C GLN A 174 -5.20 -3.21 -6.74
N HIS A 175 -4.48 -3.96 -7.59
CA HIS A 175 -4.80 -5.36 -7.84
C HIS A 175 -4.71 -6.21 -6.58
N ALA A 176 -3.68 -6.00 -5.74
CA ALA A 176 -3.52 -6.69 -4.47
C ALA A 176 -4.69 -6.43 -3.49
N VAL A 177 -5.14 -5.18 -3.37
CA VAL A 177 -6.30 -4.81 -2.55
C VAL A 177 -7.57 -5.50 -3.05
N ASN A 178 -7.80 -5.53 -4.36
CA ASN A 178 -8.94 -6.26 -4.93
C ASN A 178 -8.86 -7.77 -4.64
N GLN A 179 -7.66 -8.35 -4.80
CA GLN A 179 -7.45 -9.78 -4.54
C GLN A 179 -7.66 -10.15 -3.07
N ILE A 180 -7.34 -9.28 -2.11
CA ILE A 180 -7.67 -9.49 -0.69
C ILE A 180 -9.15 -9.77 -0.51
N PHE A 181 -10.02 -8.93 -1.09
CA PHE A 181 -11.45 -9.05 -0.87
C PHE A 181 -12.06 -10.24 -1.63
N ILE A 182 -11.46 -10.65 -2.76
CA ILE A 182 -11.78 -11.91 -3.43
C ILE A 182 -11.42 -13.07 -2.50
N ASP A 183 -10.17 -13.12 -2.01
CA ASP A 183 -9.68 -14.18 -1.12
C ASP A 183 -10.49 -14.27 0.19
N VAL A 184 -10.89 -13.14 0.77
CA VAL A 184 -11.71 -13.11 2.00
C VAL A 184 -13.13 -13.63 1.76
N CYS A 185 -13.65 -13.54 0.54
CA CYS A 185 -14.93 -14.15 0.18
C CYS A 185 -14.79 -15.65 -0.12
N ASP A 186 -13.73 -16.02 -0.85
CA ASP A 186 -13.61 -17.35 -1.46
C ASP A 186 -12.86 -18.37 -0.59
N LYS A 187 -12.02 -17.91 0.35
CA LYS A 187 -11.14 -18.77 1.15
C LYS A 187 -11.48 -18.68 2.64
N PRO A 188 -12.06 -19.74 3.24
CA PRO A 188 -12.54 -19.73 4.63
C PRO A 188 -11.47 -19.36 5.67
N ASP A 189 -10.24 -19.85 5.51
CA ASP A 189 -9.12 -19.56 6.41
C ASP A 189 -8.73 -18.08 6.39
N VAL A 190 -8.77 -17.46 5.21
CA VAL A 190 -8.46 -16.04 5.02
C VAL A 190 -9.54 -15.17 5.61
N ARG A 191 -10.80 -15.58 5.38
CA ARG A 191 -11.97 -14.93 5.94
C ARG A 191 -11.92 -14.90 7.47
N GLU A 192 -11.61 -16.03 8.09
CA GLU A 192 -11.50 -16.14 9.54
C GLU A 192 -10.43 -15.20 10.11
N LEU A 193 -9.22 -15.22 9.53
CA LEU A 193 -8.13 -14.32 9.93
C LEU A 193 -8.51 -12.85 9.80
N PHE A 194 -9.11 -12.48 8.67
CA PHE A 194 -9.56 -11.13 8.40
C PHE A 194 -10.59 -10.67 9.43
N LEU A 195 -11.64 -11.48 9.67
CA LEU A 195 -12.73 -11.12 10.58
C LEU A 195 -12.25 -11.05 12.03
N ALA A 196 -11.39 -11.98 12.46
CA ALA A 196 -10.77 -11.95 13.77
C ALA A 196 -9.97 -10.64 13.97
N ARG A 197 -9.22 -10.21 12.95
CA ARG A 197 -8.50 -8.93 13.01
C ARG A 197 -9.44 -7.73 13.00
N PHE A 198 -10.45 -7.74 12.13
CA PHE A 198 -11.45 -6.66 12.03
C PHE A 198 -12.10 -6.40 13.39
N LYS A 199 -12.63 -7.48 13.99
CA LYS A 199 -13.26 -7.49 15.32
C LYS A 199 -12.35 -6.88 16.39
N MET A 200 -11.07 -7.25 16.36
CA MET A 200 -10.08 -6.71 17.28
C MET A 200 -9.78 -5.21 17.07
N ILE A 201 -9.64 -4.75 15.83
CA ILE A 201 -9.30 -3.35 15.52
C ILE A 201 -10.47 -2.43 15.86
N TYR A 202 -11.67 -2.81 15.42
CA TYR A 202 -12.87 -1.98 15.56
C TYR A 202 -13.66 -2.27 16.84
N LYS A 203 -13.13 -3.11 17.74
CA LYS A 203 -13.75 -3.54 19.00
C LYS A 203 -15.20 -4.00 18.79
N CYS A 204 -15.37 -4.92 17.85
CA CYS A 204 -16.66 -5.49 17.48
C CYS A 204 -16.67 -7.01 17.47
#